data_AF-A0A239EI54-F1
#
_entry.id   AF-A0A239EI54-F1
#
_cell.length_a   1.000
_cell.length_b   1.000
_cell.length_c   1.000
_cell.angle_alpha   90.00
_cell.angle_beta   90.00
_cell.angle_gamma   90.00
#
_symmetry.space_group_name_H-M   'P 1'
#
loop_
_entity.id
_entity.type
_entity.pdbx_description
1 polymer ?
#
loop_
_entity_poly.entity_id
_entity_poly.type
_entity_poly.pdbx_seq_one_letter_code
_entity_poly.pdbx_strand_id
1 'polypeptide(L)'
;MKQRRAAALLVSAALGAALLTGCSSDGVDCNLDQCTVTIQRETDASVEVLGVEAEFVSADDDSVTLQVAGQQVTLEKGQQAVEVGGLQLSLSSVTKSEVQVQVSR
;
A
#
# COMPACT_ATOMS: atom_id res chain seq x y z
N MET A 1 2.54 -16.65 -62.30
CA MET A 1 1.82 -16.80 -61.02
C MET A 1 2.23 -15.61 -60.13
N LYS A 2 1.54 -14.46 -60.06
CA LYS A 2 0.43 -14.12 -59.12
C LYS A 2 0.46 -15.06 -57.91
N GLN A 3 0.84 -14.64 -56.71
CA GLN A 3 -0.02 -13.93 -55.75
C GLN A 3 0.88 -13.26 -54.67
N ARG A 4 0.89 -11.93 -54.59
CA ARG A 4 0.12 -11.08 -53.65
C ARG A 4 0.86 -10.80 -52.33
N ARG A 5 1.26 -9.52 -52.23
CA ARG A 5 1.62 -8.79 -51.03
C ARG A 5 0.54 -8.90 -49.95
N ALA A 6 0.98 -8.63 -48.72
CA ALA A 6 0.21 -8.27 -47.51
C ALA A 6 -0.14 -9.41 -46.55
N ALA A 7 0.60 -9.47 -45.45
CA ALA A 7 0.11 -9.75 -44.10
C ALA A 7 1.16 -9.13 -43.14
N ALA A 8 1.08 -7.83 -42.88
CA ALA A 8 0.26 -7.22 -41.83
C ALA A 8 0.81 -7.50 -40.42
N LEU A 9 1.60 -6.53 -39.96
CA LEU A 9 1.82 -6.08 -38.58
C LEU A 9 0.71 -6.52 -37.61
N LEU A 10 0.95 -7.57 -36.82
CA LEU A 10 0.20 -7.98 -35.63
C LEU A 10 1.22 -8.84 -34.84
N VAL A 11 1.64 -8.60 -33.60
CA VAL A 11 0.91 -8.20 -32.39
C VAL A 11 1.94 -7.67 -31.37
N SER A 12 2.07 -6.36 -31.22
CA SER A 12 2.87 -5.73 -30.14
C SER A 12 1.94 -5.21 -29.04
N ALA A 13 1.17 -6.10 -28.43
CA ALA A 13 0.28 -5.78 -27.32
C ALA A 13 -0.01 -7.03 -26.46
N ALA A 14 1.00 -7.55 -25.78
CA ALA A 14 0.80 -8.62 -24.78
C ALA A 14 1.65 -8.45 -23.50
N LEU A 15 2.35 -7.31 -23.34
CA LEU A 15 3.15 -7.02 -22.14
C LEU A 15 2.49 -6.00 -21.19
N GLY A 16 1.21 -5.68 -21.37
CA GLY A 16 0.52 -4.68 -20.55
C GLY A 16 -0.17 -5.21 -19.29
N ALA A 17 -0.34 -6.54 -19.15
CA ALA A 17 -1.19 -7.12 -18.11
C ALA A 17 -0.43 -7.75 -16.92
N ALA A 18 0.91 -7.80 -16.98
CA ALA A 18 1.71 -8.47 -15.94
C ALA A 18 2.14 -7.56 -14.77
N LEU A 19 1.83 -6.26 -14.81
CA LEU A 19 2.25 -5.30 -13.76
C LEU A 19 1.17 -5.06 -12.68
N LEU A 20 0.01 -5.70 -12.80
CA LEU A 20 -1.09 -5.61 -11.82
C LEU A 20 -1.11 -6.77 -10.83
N THR A 21 -0.06 -7.60 -10.77
CA THR A 21 0.14 -8.44 -9.59
C THR A 21 0.50 -7.50 -8.45
N GLY A 22 -0.51 -7.12 -7.65
CA GLY A 22 -0.32 -6.41 -6.40
C GLY A 22 0.83 -7.08 -5.65
N CYS A 23 1.90 -6.33 -5.45
CA CYS A 23 3.09 -6.81 -4.78
C CYS A 23 2.72 -7.00 -3.31
N SER A 24 2.21 -8.19 -2.97
CA SER A 24 2.09 -8.63 -1.58
C SER A 24 3.51 -8.82 -1.08
N SER A 25 4.09 -7.74 -0.59
CA SER A 25 5.34 -7.75 0.16
C SER A 25 4.99 -8.05 1.60
N ASP A 26 5.80 -8.85 2.31
CA ASP A 26 5.57 -9.29 3.69
C ASP A 26 4.85 -8.24 4.56
N GLY A 27 3.56 -8.46 4.83
CA GLY A 27 2.73 -7.60 5.68
C GLY A 27 1.93 -6.48 4.99
N VAL A 28 1.93 -6.37 3.65
CA VAL A 28 1.14 -5.36 2.92
C VAL A 28 0.19 -6.04 1.92
N ASP A 29 -1.11 -5.89 2.15
CA ASP A 29 -2.18 -6.43 1.31
C ASP A 29 -2.93 -5.31 0.60
N CYS A 30 -2.60 -5.07 -0.67
CA CYS A 30 -3.21 -4.03 -1.50
C CYS A 30 -4.29 -4.58 -2.46
N ASN A 31 -5.45 -3.94 -2.45
CA ASN A 31 -6.51 -3.99 -3.46
C ASN A 31 -6.43 -2.74 -4.37
N LEU A 32 -7.38 -2.55 -5.28
CA LEU A 32 -7.40 -1.49 -6.30
C LEU A 32 -7.15 -0.08 -5.73
N ASP A 33 -7.79 0.26 -4.61
CA ASP A 33 -7.75 1.61 -4.02
C ASP A 33 -7.42 1.61 -2.52
N GLN A 34 -7.15 0.44 -1.94
CA GLN A 34 -6.99 0.26 -0.50
C GLN A 34 -5.87 -0.75 -0.21
N CYS A 35 -4.99 -0.43 0.72
CA CYS A 35 -3.98 -1.32 1.27
C CYS A 35 -4.18 -1.52 2.78
N THR A 36 -4.05 -2.76 3.23
CA THR A 36 -3.93 -3.09 4.65
C THR A 36 -2.46 -3.36 4.95
N VAL A 37 -1.91 -2.63 5.90
CA VAL A 37 -0.51 -2.70 6.31
C VAL A 37 -0.46 -3.30 7.71
N THR A 38 0.24 -4.41 7.86
CA THR A 38 0.48 -5.08 9.13
C THR A 38 1.91 -4.81 9.57
N ILE A 39 2.05 -4.07 10.66
CA ILE A 39 3.33 -3.65 11.22
C ILE A 39 3.58 -4.47 12.48
N GLN A 40 4.71 -5.16 12.55
CA GLN A 40 5.15 -5.83 13.78
C GLN A 40 5.80 -4.81 14.71
N ARG A 41 5.42 -4.80 15.98
CA ARG A 41 5.92 -3.83 16.97
C ARG A 41 7.41 -3.99 17.31
N GLU A 42 7.96 -5.17 17.03
CA GLU A 42 9.37 -5.49 17.28
C GLU A 42 10.33 -4.97 16.19
N THR A 43 9.81 -4.43 15.08
CA THR A 43 10.60 -4.09 13.92
C THR A 43 10.54 -2.58 13.64
N ASP A 44 11.70 -1.92 13.57
CA ASP A 44 11.84 -0.62 12.90
C ASP A 44 11.60 -0.82 11.40
N ALA A 45 10.33 -0.90 11.02
CA ALA A 45 9.92 -1.18 9.65
C ALA A 45 9.51 0.12 8.95
N SER A 46 10.29 0.50 7.93
CA SER A 46 9.91 1.50 6.93
C SER A 46 9.29 0.76 5.75
N VAL A 47 8.09 1.18 5.33
CA VAL A 47 7.34 0.57 4.21
C VAL A 47 6.88 1.64 3.24
N GLU A 48 6.95 1.33 1.94
CA GLU A 48 6.40 2.21 0.90
C GLU A 48 5.03 1.68 0.48
N VAL A 49 3.99 2.49 0.65
CA VAL A 49 2.60 2.12 0.36
C VAL A 49 2.04 3.13 -0.65
N LEU A 50 1.65 2.64 -1.83
CA LEU A 50 1.10 3.46 -2.92
C LEU A 50 2.04 4.62 -3.35
N GLY A 51 3.35 4.46 -3.20
CA GLY A 51 4.37 5.48 -3.52
C GLY A 51 4.56 6.55 -2.44
N VAL A 52 4.01 6.34 -1.25
CA VAL A 52 4.25 7.17 -0.06
C VAL A 52 5.00 6.34 0.97
N GLU A 53 6.12 6.88 1.46
CA GLU A 53 6.88 6.27 2.54
C GLU A 53 6.17 6.46 3.88
N ALA A 54 6.00 5.36 4.60
CA ALA A 54 5.46 5.30 5.94
C ALA A 54 6.46 4.57 6.85
N GLU A 55 6.87 5.25 7.92
CA GLU A 55 7.78 4.71 8.92
C GLU A 55 7.06 4.55 10.26
N PHE A 56 7.26 3.40 10.88
CA PHE A 56 6.76 3.16 12.23
C PHE A 56 7.59 3.94 13.25
N VAL A 57 6.92 4.71 14.12
CA VAL A 57 7.60 5.45 15.20
C VAL A 57 7.32 4.81 16.55
N SER A 58 6.05 4.57 16.87
CA SER A 58 5.62 3.93 18.11
C SER A 58 4.19 3.41 18.02
N ALA A 59 3.83 2.46 18.87
CA ALA A 59 2.44 2.04 19.08
C ALA A 59 2.19 1.79 20.56
N ASP A 60 1.03 2.26 21.01
CA ASP A 60 0.49 2.02 22.35
C ASP A 60 -0.64 0.97 22.28
N ASP A 61 -1.45 0.84 23.33
CA ASP A 61 -2.56 -0.15 23.37
C ASP A 61 -3.69 0.17 22.39
N ASP A 62 -3.95 1.46 22.11
CA ASP A 62 -5.07 1.91 21.28
C ASP A 62 -4.68 2.93 20.19
N SER A 63 -3.40 3.25 20.05
CA SER A 63 -2.90 4.22 19.08
C SER A 63 -1.61 3.78 18.40
N VAL A 64 -1.34 4.35 17.23
CA VAL A 64 -0.07 4.20 16.50
C VAL A 64 0.40 5.55 16.01
N THR A 65 1.70 5.80 16.16
CA THR A 65 2.38 6.96 15.59
C THR A 65 3.23 6.50 14.42
N LEU A 66 2.98 7.11 13.26
CA LEU A 66 3.65 6.84 12.01
C LEU A 66 4.25 8.14 11.48
N GLN A 67 5.37 8.04 10.76
CA GLN A 67 5.88 9.14 9.96
C GLN A 67 5.57 8.86 8.50
N VAL A 68 4.68 9.65 7.92
CA VAL A 68 4.19 9.49 6.54
C VAL A 68 4.62 10.72 5.74
N ALA A 69 5.35 10.51 4.64
CA ALA A 69 5.90 11.59 3.82
C ALA A 69 6.68 12.66 4.62
N GLY A 70 7.40 12.23 5.66
CA GLY A 70 8.14 13.13 6.57
C GLY A 70 7.28 13.86 7.61
N GLN A 71 5.96 13.64 7.65
CA GLN A 71 5.05 14.20 8.65
C GLN A 71 4.67 13.14 9.69
N GLN A 72 4.78 13.47 10.97
CA GLN A 72 4.34 12.57 12.04
C GLN A 72 2.81 12.65 12.19
N VAL A 73 2.15 11.49 12.16
CA VAL A 73 0.73 11.34 12.38
C VAL A 73 0.46 10.29 13.45
N THR A 74 -0.52 10.57 14.30
CA THR A 74 -1.02 9.61 15.27
C THR A 74 -2.42 9.19 14.86
N LEU A 75 -2.65 7.89 14.78
CA LEU A 75 -3.95 7.29 14.52
C LEU A 75 -4.44 6.63 15.80
N GLU A 76 -5.73 6.80 16.10
CA GLU A 76 -6.38 6.19 17.25
C GLU A 76 -7.45 5.20 16.80
N LYS A 77 -7.64 4.14 17.59
CA LYS A 77 -8.59 3.08 17.27
C LYS A 77 -10.02 3.61 17.29
N GLY A 78 -10.75 3.41 16.20
CA GLY A 78 -12.13 3.88 16.05
C GLY A 78 -12.25 5.37 15.68
N GLN A 79 -11.13 6.08 15.47
CA GLN A 79 -11.15 7.41 14.87
C GLN A 79 -11.49 7.33 13.38
N GLN A 80 -12.05 8.42 12.86
CA GLN A 80 -12.17 8.60 11.41
C GLN A 80 -10.80 8.64 10.75
N ALA A 81 -10.75 8.24 9.47
CA ALA A 81 -9.53 8.28 8.68
C ALA A 81 -8.92 9.69 8.67
N VAL A 82 -7.60 9.76 8.78
CA VAL A 82 -6.82 10.99 8.74
C VAL A 82 -6.15 11.09 7.37
N GLU A 83 -6.26 12.25 6.72
CA GLU A 83 -5.62 12.48 5.43
C GLU A 83 -4.17 12.97 5.61
N VAL A 84 -3.21 12.27 5.01
CA VAL A 84 -1.79 12.64 4.98
C VAL A 84 -1.22 12.31 3.62
N GLY A 85 -0.55 13.28 2.97
CA GLY A 85 0.07 13.05 1.66
C GLY A 85 -0.91 12.64 0.55
N GLY A 86 -2.20 12.98 0.69
CA GLY A 86 -3.26 12.56 -0.25
C GLY A 86 -3.71 11.11 -0.10
N LEU A 87 -3.40 10.48 1.04
CA LEU A 87 -3.88 9.16 1.44
C LEU A 87 -4.73 9.28 2.71
N GLN A 88 -5.79 8.49 2.80
CA GLN A 88 -6.60 8.31 4.00
C GLN A 88 -6.03 7.15 4.81
N LEU A 89 -5.63 7.43 6.05
CA LEU A 89 -5.09 6.46 6.99
C LEU A 89 -6.05 6.23 8.15
N SER A 90 -6.31 4.97 8.51
CA SER A 90 -7.09 4.62 9.69
C SER A 90 -6.51 3.44 10.42
N LEU A 91 -6.71 3.42 11.75
CA LEU A 91 -6.26 2.32 12.59
C LEU A 91 -7.34 1.24 12.64
N SER A 92 -7.07 0.08 12.04
CA SER A 92 -8.00 -1.04 12.03
C SER A 92 -7.89 -1.89 13.29
N SER A 93 -6.67 -2.27 13.68
CA SER A 93 -6.44 -3.12 14.85
C SER A 93 -5.10 -2.83 15.50
N VAL A 94 -5.07 -2.99 16.83
CA VAL A 94 -3.85 -2.96 17.64
C VAL A 94 -3.88 -4.20 18.50
N THR A 95 -2.82 -5.00 18.41
CA THR A 95 -2.61 -6.21 19.22
C THR A 95 -1.24 -6.14 19.86
N LYS A 96 -0.95 -7.06 20.79
CA LYS A 96 0.32 -7.12 21.54
C LYS A 96 1.57 -7.27 20.68
N SER A 97 1.45 -7.81 19.47
CA SER A 97 2.57 -8.10 18.57
C SER A 97 2.50 -7.29 17.27
N GLU A 98 1.29 -6.98 16.79
CA GLU A 98 1.08 -6.33 15.49
C GLU A 98 0.05 -5.19 15.55
N VAL A 99 0.21 -4.25 14.63
CA VAL A 99 -0.70 -3.15 14.36
C VAL A 99 -1.16 -3.25 12.91
N GLN A 100 -2.46 -3.16 12.66
CA GLN A 100 -3.02 -3.10 11.31
C GLN A 100 -3.55 -1.71 11.02
N VAL A 101 -3.01 -1.13 9.94
CA VAL A 101 -3.36 0.20 9.44
C VAL A 101 -3.97 0.02 8.06
N GLN A 102 -5.11 0.68 7.83
CA GLN A 102 -5.76 0.71 6.54
C GLN A 102 -5.44 2.03 5.86
N VAL A 103 -5.03 1.94 4.61
CA VAL A 103 -4.61 3.05 3.77
C VAL A 103 -5.45 3.05 2.51
N SER A 104 -6.06 4.16 2.14
CA SER A 104 -6.83 4.27 0.89
C SER A 104 -6.62 5.62 0.20
N ARG A 105 -6.92 5.69 -1.08
CA ARG A 105 -6.94 6.96 -1.85
C ARG A 105 -8.32 7.61 -1.82
#